data_AF-N8UYH0-F1
#
_entry.id   AF-N8UYH0-F1
#
_cell.length_a   1.000
_cell.length_b   1.000
_cell.length_c   1.000
_cell.angle_alpha   90.00
_cell.angle_beta   90.00
_cell.angle_gamma   90.00
#
_symmetry.space_group_name_H-M   'P 1'
#
loop_
_entity.id
_entity.type
_entity.pdbx_description
1 polymer ?
#
loop_
_entity_poly.entity_id
_entity_poly.type
_entity_poly.pdbx_seq_one_letter_code
_entity_poly.pdbx_strand_id
1 'polypeptide(L)'
;MNKNKKLACLSLLFLSPVSMAMQPMDDQSLSAMTGQDGLTIGVQANVQFNQMAIIDNDGLSYGGYTAPSYTNRAGLVIAGVAGQSTATPVKVTGLNGTAETILGFKAVIDTDAGSAATGDAFANIALAFNNNVTGLRISPFSIYTAGPGSLSSLNGSTYTRNSIFSSGTLLKSDVKELLRVGGIDIVFAANKPSMNIQLGAAPQGHMVMFDGAIESICGTGTGCNIMLVSDYATPGNSTTAPVGASFDFKLTGNNGNPFGLKGFYAGIYGPTSSTDKGGVIFGNTGTSNKFDLQLNNVLLGTNGDRQASAFNNLPNASIGNIGMTGASVTNLKMKVSGM
;
A
#
# COMPACT_ATOMS: atom_id res chain seq x y z
N MET A 1 77.06 56.14 5.47
CA MET A 1 75.74 56.62 5.92
C MET A 1 75.09 57.33 4.74
N ASN A 2 73.97 56.96 4.12
CA ASN A 2 72.76 56.28 4.57
C ASN A 2 72.14 55.49 3.41
N LYS A 3 72.22 54.14 3.43
CA LYS A 3 71.53 53.22 2.51
C LYS A 3 70.28 52.57 3.13
N ASN A 4 69.71 53.17 4.19
CA ASN A 4 68.77 52.44 5.07
C ASN A 4 67.33 53.00 5.08
N LYS A 5 66.83 53.60 3.99
CA LYS A 5 65.42 54.04 3.92
C LYS A 5 64.57 53.38 2.83
N LYS A 6 65.14 52.47 2.02
CA LYS A 6 64.39 51.74 0.97
C LYS A 6 64.09 50.28 1.30
N LEU A 7 64.54 49.77 2.45
CA LEU A 7 64.34 48.37 2.85
C LEU A 7 63.13 48.15 3.77
N ALA A 8 62.57 49.21 4.36
CA ALA A 8 61.44 49.10 5.30
C ALA A 8 60.06 49.02 4.62
N CYS A 9 59.90 49.57 3.40
CA CYS A 9 58.64 49.45 2.67
C CYS A 9 58.50 48.11 1.92
N LEU A 10 59.61 47.40 1.67
CA LEU A 10 59.55 46.08 1.02
C LEU A 10 59.32 44.96 2.04
N SER A 11 59.65 45.15 3.32
CA SER A 11 59.34 44.19 4.39
C SER A 11 57.87 44.22 4.84
N LEU A 12 57.11 45.29 4.58
CA LEU A 12 55.66 45.33 4.87
C LEU A 12 54.79 44.65 3.81
N LEU A 13 55.31 44.40 2.60
CA LEU A 13 54.60 43.63 1.56
C LEU A 13 54.74 42.11 1.76
N PHE A 14 55.85 41.64 2.36
CA PHE A 14 56.10 40.21 2.61
C PHE A 14 55.59 39.68 3.96
N LEU A 15 55.02 40.54 4.80
CA LEU A 15 54.44 40.17 6.11
C LEU A 15 52.93 40.46 6.17
N SER A 16 52.29 40.72 5.04
CA SER A 16 50.83 40.59 4.99
C SER A 16 50.50 39.11 5.21
N PRO A 17 49.70 38.75 6.22
CA PRO A 17 49.18 37.40 6.27
C PRO A 17 48.47 37.19 4.94
N VAL A 18 48.78 36.07 4.29
CA VAL A 18 47.88 35.44 3.33
C VAL A 18 46.63 35.09 4.13
N SER A 19 45.82 36.10 4.41
CA SER A 19 44.39 35.97 4.58
C SER A 19 43.91 35.54 3.21
N MET A 20 44.10 34.26 2.91
CA MET A 20 43.01 33.51 2.32
C MET A 20 41.89 33.68 3.34
N ALA A 21 41.15 34.78 3.20
CA ALA A 21 39.77 34.76 3.62
C ALA A 21 39.23 33.60 2.80
N MET A 22 39.14 32.42 3.43
CA MET A 22 38.10 31.49 3.06
C MET A 22 36.87 32.37 3.10
N GLN A 23 36.44 32.79 1.92
CA GLN A 23 35.16 33.44 1.73
C GLN A 23 34.20 32.62 2.59
N PRO A 24 33.39 33.24 3.49
CA PRO A 24 32.36 32.48 4.15
C PRO A 24 31.69 31.71 3.03
N MET A 25 31.80 30.39 3.11
CA MET A 25 31.07 29.48 2.25
C MET A 25 29.64 29.73 2.68
N ASP A 26 29.10 30.80 2.12
CA ASP A 26 27.78 31.33 2.38
C ASP A 26 26.91 30.15 2.00
N ASP A 27 26.09 29.66 2.93
CA ASP A 27 25.16 28.56 2.63
C ASP A 27 24.34 28.90 1.37
N GLN A 28 24.18 30.19 1.05
CA GLN A 28 23.66 30.72 -0.20
C GLN A 28 24.47 30.32 -1.46
N SER A 29 25.80 30.38 -1.41
CA SER A 29 26.68 29.98 -2.53
C SER A 29 26.93 28.47 -2.57
N LEU A 30 26.78 27.74 -1.46
CA LEU A 30 26.69 26.27 -1.50
C LEU A 30 25.31 25.79 -1.99
N SER A 31 24.22 26.51 -1.70
CA SER A 31 22.89 26.30 -2.27
C SER A 31 22.84 26.63 -3.77
N ALA A 32 23.62 27.62 -4.23
CA ALA A 32 23.73 27.97 -5.64
C ALA A 32 24.73 27.07 -6.41
N MET A 33 25.80 26.60 -5.75
CA MET A 33 26.82 25.72 -6.35
C MET A 33 26.47 24.23 -6.23
N THR A 34 25.58 23.85 -5.30
CA THR A 34 24.96 22.53 -5.37
C THR A 34 23.98 22.44 -6.52
N GLY A 35 23.37 23.55 -6.98
CA GLY A 35 22.63 23.61 -8.24
C GLY A 35 21.88 22.31 -8.53
N GLN A 36 21.24 21.76 -7.49
CA GLN A 36 20.69 20.42 -7.54
C GLN A 36 19.40 20.60 -8.31
N ASP A 37 19.48 20.43 -9.63
CA ASP A 37 18.36 20.09 -10.51
C ASP A 37 17.75 18.79 -9.99
N GLY A 38 16.99 18.93 -8.90
CA GLY A 38 16.35 17.89 -8.13
C GLY A 38 17.26 16.81 -7.50
N LEU A 39 16.75 16.19 -6.44
CA LEU A 39 17.27 14.96 -5.88
C LEU A 39 16.47 13.79 -6.46
N THR A 40 17.13 12.88 -7.19
CA THR A 40 16.51 11.62 -7.63
C THR A 40 16.88 10.47 -6.72
N ILE A 41 15.88 9.83 -6.11
CA ILE A 41 16.03 8.63 -5.29
C ILE A 41 15.40 7.45 -6.01
N GLY A 42 16.17 6.40 -6.28
CA GLY A 42 15.67 5.12 -6.79
C GLY A 42 15.58 4.09 -5.66
N VAL A 43 14.44 3.41 -5.55
CA VAL A 43 14.23 2.31 -4.61
C VAL A 43 13.81 1.06 -5.38
N GLN A 44 14.42 -0.08 -5.04
CA GLN A 44 14.10 -1.37 -5.64
C GLN A 44 14.05 -2.42 -4.54
N ALA A 45 12.84 -2.86 -4.18
CA ALA A 45 12.64 -3.84 -3.13
C ALA A 45 11.31 -4.57 -3.31
N ASN A 46 11.35 -5.90 -3.23
CA ASN A 46 10.15 -6.69 -3.01
C ASN A 46 9.85 -6.73 -1.52
N VAL A 47 8.57 -6.69 -1.17
CA VAL A 47 8.12 -6.86 0.22
C VAL A 47 7.75 -8.31 0.42
N GLN A 48 8.24 -8.92 1.50
CA GLN A 48 7.92 -10.30 1.85
C GLN A 48 7.75 -10.45 3.36
N PHE A 49 6.75 -11.20 3.77
CA PHE A 49 6.56 -11.60 5.16
C PHE A 49 5.94 -12.99 5.25
N ASN A 50 6.28 -13.73 6.30
CA ASN A 50 5.61 -14.99 6.62
C ASN A 50 4.25 -14.75 7.28
N GLN A 51 4.20 -13.73 8.15
CA GLN A 51 3.02 -13.38 8.92
C GLN A 51 3.07 -11.89 9.31
N MET A 52 1.94 -11.21 9.19
CA MET A 52 1.69 -9.87 9.74
C MET A 52 0.45 -9.97 10.62
N ALA A 53 0.49 -9.39 11.83
CA ALA A 53 -0.63 -9.45 12.77
C ALA A 53 -0.95 -8.07 13.32
N ILE A 54 -2.24 -7.75 13.35
CA ILE A 54 -2.79 -6.65 14.14
C ILE A 54 -3.36 -7.31 15.40
N ILE A 55 -2.81 -6.94 16.56
CA ILE A 55 -3.10 -7.58 17.83
C ILE A 55 -3.81 -6.58 18.73
N ASP A 56 -5.01 -6.97 19.16
CA ASP A 56 -5.73 -6.32 20.23
C ASP A 56 -5.27 -6.94 21.55
N ASN A 57 -4.59 -6.16 22.38
CA ASN A 57 -3.96 -6.66 23.61
C ASN A 57 -4.94 -6.76 24.78
N ASP A 58 -6.02 -5.98 24.75
CA ASP A 58 -7.04 -5.83 25.78
C ASP A 58 -8.44 -6.05 25.21
N GLY A 59 -8.54 -6.96 24.25
CA GLY A 59 -9.79 -7.21 23.54
C GLY A 59 -10.93 -7.74 24.39
N LEU A 60 -12.10 -7.79 23.77
CA LEU A 60 -13.36 -8.14 24.41
C LEU A 60 -13.32 -9.54 25.03
N SER A 61 -13.52 -9.60 26.33
CA SER A 61 -13.69 -10.80 27.16
C SER A 61 -15.15 -10.93 27.58
N TYR A 62 -15.70 -12.12 27.36
CA TYR A 62 -17.08 -12.42 27.70
C TYR A 62 -17.18 -13.01 29.11
N GLY A 63 -17.68 -12.22 30.06
CA GLY A 63 -18.40 -12.72 31.25
C GLY A 63 -19.93 -12.80 31.02
N GLY A 64 -20.39 -12.36 29.84
CA GLY A 64 -21.79 -12.20 29.41
C GLY A 64 -21.94 -10.99 28.47
N TYR A 65 -22.98 -10.94 27.63
CA TYR A 65 -23.20 -9.83 26.66
C TYR A 65 -23.49 -8.47 27.33
N THR A 66 -23.79 -8.46 28.64
CA THR A 66 -24.20 -7.27 29.40
C THR A 66 -23.08 -6.66 30.24
N ALA A 67 -21.92 -7.31 30.32
CA ALA A 67 -20.75 -6.82 31.06
C ALA A 67 -19.44 -7.32 30.39
N PRO A 68 -19.07 -6.77 29.23
CA PRO A 68 -17.80 -7.11 28.61
C PRO A 68 -16.64 -6.61 29.49
N SER A 69 -15.71 -7.51 29.80
CA SER A 69 -14.38 -7.15 30.30
C SER A 69 -13.44 -6.98 29.11
N TYR A 70 -12.40 -6.18 29.20
CA TYR A 70 -11.46 -5.92 28.10
C TYR A 70 -10.10 -6.52 28.46
N THR A 71 -10.03 -7.85 28.48
CA THR A 71 -8.85 -8.59 28.96
C THR A 71 -8.44 -9.74 28.04
N ASN A 72 -9.21 -10.04 27.00
CA ASN A 72 -8.93 -11.18 26.12
C ASN A 72 -8.22 -10.70 24.86
N ARG A 73 -6.95 -11.05 24.78
CA ARG A 73 -6.12 -10.76 23.61
C ARG A 73 -6.53 -11.60 22.40
N ALA A 74 -6.65 -10.95 21.25
CA ALA A 74 -6.95 -11.58 19.96
C ALA A 74 -6.27 -10.81 18.84
N GLY A 75 -6.31 -11.34 17.61
CA GLY A 75 -5.66 -10.68 16.49
C GLY A 75 -6.17 -11.11 15.15
N LEU A 76 -6.04 -10.18 14.20
CA LEU A 76 -6.22 -10.42 12.78
C LEU A 76 -4.84 -10.64 12.16
N VAL A 77 -4.68 -11.75 11.44
CA VAL A 77 -3.38 -12.19 10.94
C VAL A 77 -3.46 -12.38 9.43
N ILE A 78 -2.51 -11.81 8.70
CA ILE A 78 -2.28 -12.06 7.28
C ILE A 78 -1.08 -12.99 7.15
N ALA A 79 -1.25 -14.12 6.48
CA ALA A 79 -0.18 -15.08 6.24
C ALA A 79 -0.40 -15.85 4.93
N GLY A 80 0.53 -16.74 4.59
CA GLY A 80 0.34 -17.69 3.49
C GLY A 80 -0.91 -18.56 3.67
N VAL A 81 -1.36 -19.19 2.59
CA VAL A 81 -2.57 -20.02 2.59
C VAL A 81 -2.36 -21.32 3.38
N ALA A 82 -3.29 -21.65 4.28
CA ALA A 82 -3.25 -22.85 5.10
C ALA A 82 -3.51 -24.12 4.28
N GLY A 83 -2.91 -25.24 4.70
CA GLY A 83 -3.09 -26.55 4.05
C GLY A 83 -2.28 -26.78 2.80
N GLN A 84 -1.43 -25.83 2.40
CA GLN A 84 -0.55 -25.98 1.25
C GLN A 84 0.61 -26.94 1.56
N SER A 85 1.02 -27.73 0.56
CA SER A 85 2.15 -28.67 0.67
C SER A 85 3.46 -27.96 1.05
N THR A 86 3.64 -26.73 0.57
CA THR A 86 4.79 -25.88 0.90
C THR A 86 4.34 -24.56 1.50
N ALA A 87 5.04 -24.12 2.55
CA ALA A 87 4.83 -22.80 3.12
C ALA A 87 5.36 -21.74 2.16
N THR A 88 4.47 -20.91 1.63
CA THR A 88 4.83 -19.77 0.79
C THR A 88 4.63 -18.47 1.56
N PRO A 89 5.64 -17.58 1.62
CA PRO A 89 5.46 -16.28 2.25
C PRO A 89 4.57 -15.40 1.38
N VAL A 90 3.91 -14.44 2.00
CA VAL A 90 3.17 -13.40 1.28
C VAL A 90 4.18 -12.42 0.69
N LYS A 91 4.06 -12.15 -0.60
CA LYS A 91 4.95 -11.26 -1.35
C LYS A 91 4.16 -10.18 -2.07
N VAL A 92 4.74 -9.00 -2.15
CA VAL A 92 4.37 -7.95 -3.10
C VAL A 92 5.56 -7.70 -4.01
N THR A 93 5.38 -7.93 -5.30
CA THR A 93 6.42 -7.83 -6.32
C THR A 93 5.97 -6.98 -7.50
N GLY A 94 6.92 -6.50 -8.29
CA GLY A 94 6.60 -5.93 -9.60
C GLY A 94 6.26 -7.02 -10.61
N LEU A 95 5.58 -6.64 -11.68
CA LEU A 95 5.40 -7.46 -12.88
C LEU A 95 6.16 -6.85 -14.06
N ASN A 96 6.68 -7.68 -14.95
CA ASN A 96 7.11 -7.29 -16.30
C ASN A 96 6.38 -8.21 -17.29
N GLY A 97 5.30 -7.70 -17.87
CA GLY A 97 4.28 -8.53 -18.50
C GLY A 97 3.63 -9.44 -17.47
N THR A 98 3.73 -10.75 -17.65
CA THR A 98 3.15 -11.77 -16.74
C THR A 98 4.15 -12.32 -15.71
N ALA A 99 5.44 -12.02 -15.87
CA ALA A 99 6.51 -12.51 -15.01
C ALA A 99 6.76 -11.58 -13.82
N GLU A 100 7.11 -12.14 -12.67
CA GLU A 100 7.55 -11.36 -11.51
C GLU A 100 8.88 -10.65 -11.80
N THR A 101 9.00 -9.43 -11.31
CA THR A 101 10.23 -8.63 -11.33
C THR A 101 10.39 -7.88 -10.02
N ILE A 102 11.55 -7.25 -9.82
CA ILE A 102 11.78 -6.42 -8.63
C ILE A 102 10.88 -5.19 -8.71
N LEU A 103 10.11 -4.94 -7.66
CA LEU A 103 9.32 -3.72 -7.54
C LEU A 103 10.26 -2.52 -7.39
N GLY A 104 10.30 -1.69 -8.42
CA GLY A 104 11.13 -0.50 -8.47
C GLY A 104 10.31 0.77 -8.69
N PHE A 105 10.64 1.81 -7.94
CA PHE A 105 10.10 3.16 -8.14
C PHE A 105 11.21 4.21 -8.00
N LYS A 106 10.97 5.37 -8.61
CA LYS A 106 11.81 6.55 -8.54
C LYS A 106 11.03 7.69 -7.91
N ALA A 107 11.69 8.45 -7.06
CA ALA A 107 11.26 9.75 -6.58
C ALA A 107 12.16 10.82 -7.20
N VAL A 108 11.58 11.78 -7.91
CA VAL A 108 12.28 13.00 -8.35
C VAL A 108 11.78 14.12 -7.45
N ILE A 109 12.67 14.64 -6.63
CA ILE A 109 12.39 15.67 -5.64
C ILE A 109 12.93 16.98 -6.18
N ASP A 110 12.08 18.00 -6.25
CA ASP A 110 12.45 19.35 -6.64
C ASP A 110 11.97 20.31 -5.56
N THR A 111 12.79 21.29 -5.21
CA THR A 111 12.46 22.28 -4.20
C THR A 111 12.63 23.67 -4.80
N ASP A 112 11.54 24.42 -4.86
CA ASP A 112 11.56 25.81 -5.31
C ASP A 112 11.40 26.72 -4.09
N ALA A 113 12.19 27.79 -4.05
CA ALA A 113 12.02 28.85 -3.06
C ALA A 113 10.69 29.60 -3.25
N GLY A 114 10.03 29.41 -4.39
CA GLY A 114 8.82 30.12 -4.79
C GLY A 114 9.12 31.59 -5.09
N SER A 115 8.07 32.38 -5.33
CA SER A 115 8.24 33.84 -5.41
C SER A 115 8.47 34.42 -4.01
N ALA A 116 9.55 35.18 -3.85
CA ALA A 116 9.87 35.89 -2.61
C ALA A 116 8.76 36.88 -2.17
N ALA A 117 7.88 37.30 -3.09
CA ALA A 117 6.77 38.21 -2.79
C ALA A 117 5.56 37.52 -2.12
N THR A 118 5.44 36.20 -2.24
CA THR A 118 4.28 35.43 -1.78
C THR A 118 4.62 34.36 -0.75
N GLY A 119 5.90 34.04 -0.53
CA GLY A 119 6.33 33.03 0.44
C GLY A 119 6.00 31.60 -0.01
N ASP A 120 5.92 31.39 -1.33
CA ASP A 120 5.40 30.16 -1.94
C ASP A 120 6.42 29.03 -2.04
N ALA A 121 7.32 28.87 -1.07
CA ALA A 121 8.28 27.77 -1.11
C ALA A 121 7.53 26.43 -1.12
N PHE A 122 7.92 25.52 -2.02
CA PHE A 122 7.34 24.20 -2.09
C PHE A 122 8.39 23.14 -2.38
N ALA A 123 8.15 21.95 -1.84
CA ALA A 123 8.87 20.74 -2.20
C ALA A 123 7.92 19.85 -3.00
N ASN A 124 8.35 19.48 -4.20
CA ASN A 124 7.63 18.64 -5.12
C ASN A 124 8.31 17.27 -5.21
N ILE A 125 7.57 16.18 -5.00
CA ILE A 125 8.09 14.81 -5.01
C ILE A 125 7.27 14.01 -6.02
N ALA A 126 7.83 13.83 -7.22
CA ALA A 126 7.23 13.03 -8.28
C ALA A 126 7.63 11.56 -8.11
N LEU A 127 6.67 10.70 -7.81
CA LEU A 127 6.82 9.25 -7.68
C LEU A 127 6.34 8.54 -8.94
N ALA A 128 7.18 7.68 -9.52
CA ALA A 128 6.81 6.86 -10.66
C ALA A 128 7.47 5.47 -10.60
N PHE A 129 6.81 4.46 -11.15
CA PHE A 129 7.39 3.13 -11.28
C PHE A 129 8.53 3.08 -12.31
N ASN A 130 9.47 2.16 -12.13
CA ASN A 130 10.54 1.91 -13.09
C ASN A 130 10.00 1.38 -14.42
N ASN A 131 10.77 1.54 -15.50
CA ASN A 131 10.34 1.19 -16.86
C ASN A 131 10.03 -0.30 -17.05
N ASN A 132 10.69 -1.19 -16.32
CA ASN A 132 10.44 -2.63 -16.35
C ASN A 132 9.22 -3.08 -15.54
N VAL A 133 8.60 -2.20 -14.74
CA VAL A 133 7.43 -2.53 -13.92
C VAL A 133 6.15 -2.21 -14.68
N THR A 134 5.39 -3.22 -15.10
CA THR A 134 4.10 -3.11 -15.82
C THR A 134 2.90 -3.43 -14.93
N GLY A 135 3.13 -3.69 -13.64
CA GLY A 135 2.08 -4.03 -12.69
C GLY A 135 2.64 -4.46 -11.35
N LEU A 136 1.75 -4.88 -10.46
CA LEU A 136 2.06 -5.44 -9.14
C LEU A 136 1.43 -6.83 -9.03
N ARG A 137 2.12 -7.73 -8.33
CA ARG A 137 1.56 -9.02 -7.91
C ARG A 137 1.62 -9.14 -6.41
N ILE A 138 0.48 -9.49 -5.82
CA ILE A 138 0.35 -9.95 -4.45
C ILE A 138 0.19 -11.46 -4.53
N SER A 139 1.10 -12.21 -3.93
CA SER A 139 1.01 -13.67 -3.93
C SER A 139 -0.26 -14.15 -3.20
N PRO A 140 -0.71 -15.40 -3.41
CA PRO A 140 -1.80 -15.96 -2.63
C PRO A 140 -1.59 -15.80 -1.12
N PHE A 141 -2.63 -15.42 -0.42
CA PHE A 141 -2.60 -15.21 1.02
C PHE A 141 -3.98 -15.45 1.63
N SER A 142 -4.01 -15.54 2.95
CA SER A 142 -5.25 -15.63 3.70
C SER A 142 -5.22 -14.70 4.92
N ILE A 143 -6.42 -14.32 5.35
CA ILE A 143 -6.67 -13.57 6.58
C ILE A 143 -7.26 -14.53 7.62
N TYR A 144 -6.71 -14.51 8.81
CA TYR A 144 -7.06 -15.39 9.92
C TYR A 144 -7.45 -14.57 11.15
N THR A 145 -8.36 -15.12 11.94
CA THR A 145 -8.55 -14.73 13.33
C THR A 145 -7.74 -15.68 14.20
N ALA A 146 -7.06 -15.15 15.21
CA ALA A 146 -6.19 -15.95 16.08
C ALA A 146 -6.40 -15.59 17.55
N GLY A 147 -6.43 -16.62 18.39
CA GLY A 147 -6.41 -16.51 19.84
C GLY A 147 -5.02 -16.18 20.39
N PRO A 148 -4.93 -15.94 21.71
CA PRO A 148 -3.70 -15.44 22.35
C PRO A 148 -2.52 -16.42 22.25
N GLY A 149 -2.76 -17.73 22.13
CA GLY A 149 -1.74 -18.77 22.03
C GLY A 149 -1.02 -18.82 20.67
N SER A 150 -1.59 -18.15 19.67
CA SER A 150 -1.08 -18.09 18.30
C SER A 150 -0.45 -16.74 17.92
N LEU A 151 -0.48 -15.76 18.82
CA LEU A 151 -0.05 -14.39 18.56
C LEU A 151 1.27 -14.05 19.27
N SER A 152 2.16 -13.33 18.58
CA SER A 152 3.42 -12.85 19.17
C SER A 152 3.19 -11.77 20.22
N SER A 153 3.84 -11.86 21.37
CA SER A 153 3.64 -10.93 22.49
C SER A 153 4.88 -10.08 22.75
N LEU A 154 4.67 -8.88 23.28
CA LEU A 154 5.71 -8.05 23.88
C LEU A 154 5.38 -7.90 25.36
N ASN A 155 6.22 -8.43 26.24
CA ASN A 155 6.10 -8.25 27.69
C ASN A 155 7.33 -7.47 28.18
N GLY A 156 7.12 -6.22 28.60
CA GLY A 156 8.21 -5.28 28.84
C GLY A 156 9.07 -5.10 27.58
N SER A 157 10.35 -5.47 27.67
CA SER A 157 11.29 -5.44 26.54
C SER A 157 11.49 -6.80 25.86
N THR A 158 10.79 -7.84 26.29
CA THR A 158 10.93 -9.19 25.73
C THR A 158 9.87 -9.45 24.67
N TYR A 159 10.32 -9.61 23.42
CA TYR A 159 9.47 -10.04 22.32
C TYR A 159 9.48 -11.56 22.19
N THR A 160 8.31 -12.18 22.26
CA THR A 160 8.11 -13.60 22.02
C THR A 160 7.38 -13.78 20.69
N ARG A 161 8.09 -14.32 19.71
CA ARG A 161 7.51 -14.63 18.40
C ARG A 161 6.66 -15.90 18.49
N ASN A 162 5.43 -15.82 17.99
CA ASN A 162 4.56 -16.97 17.75
C ASN A 162 4.17 -17.04 16.27
N SER A 163 3.68 -18.21 15.88
CA SER A 163 3.09 -18.48 14.57
C SER A 163 1.66 -18.97 14.74
N ILE A 164 0.79 -18.66 13.78
CA ILE A 164 -0.56 -19.25 13.69
C ILE A 164 -0.52 -20.71 13.20
N PHE A 165 0.62 -21.18 12.71
CA PHE A 165 0.82 -22.55 12.25
C PHE A 165 1.49 -23.40 13.34
N SER A 166 1.02 -24.64 13.51
CA SER A 166 1.58 -25.62 14.46
C SER A 166 2.81 -26.32 13.88
N SER A 167 2.74 -26.72 12.61
CA SER A 167 3.83 -27.23 11.79
C SER A 167 3.51 -26.98 10.32
N GLY A 168 4.50 -26.53 9.54
CA GLY A 168 4.32 -26.17 8.13
C GLY A 168 3.20 -25.14 7.95
N THR A 169 2.12 -25.54 7.28
CA THR A 169 0.95 -24.71 6.95
C THR A 169 -0.33 -25.13 7.68
N LEU A 170 -0.22 -26.00 8.69
CA LEU A 170 -1.35 -26.48 9.49
C LEU A 170 -1.70 -25.47 10.59
N LEU A 171 -2.95 -25.01 10.65
CA LEU A 171 -3.40 -24.06 11.64
C LEU A 171 -3.37 -24.65 13.07
N LYS A 172 -3.08 -23.79 14.05
CA LYS A 172 -3.31 -24.09 15.46
C LYS A 172 -4.81 -24.09 15.79
N SER A 173 -5.18 -24.76 16.87
CA SER A 173 -6.58 -24.96 17.26
C SER A 173 -7.35 -23.67 17.59
N ASP A 174 -6.65 -22.62 18.03
CA ASP A 174 -7.21 -21.30 18.33
C ASP A 174 -7.19 -20.33 17.13
N VAL A 175 -6.98 -20.84 15.92
CA VAL A 175 -6.92 -20.05 14.69
C VAL A 175 -8.02 -20.48 13.72
N LYS A 176 -8.68 -19.50 13.09
CA LYS A 176 -9.67 -19.72 12.03
C LYS A 176 -9.35 -18.87 10.81
N GLU A 177 -9.32 -19.49 9.64
CA GLU A 177 -9.26 -18.79 8.37
C GLU A 177 -10.59 -18.10 8.09
N LEU A 178 -10.55 -16.82 7.75
CA LEU A 178 -11.73 -16.01 7.46
C LEU A 178 -11.87 -15.73 5.96
N LEU A 179 -10.75 -15.41 5.31
CA LEU A 179 -10.70 -15.05 3.90
C LEU A 179 -9.49 -15.69 3.25
N ARG A 180 -9.69 -16.30 2.09
CA ARG A 180 -8.63 -16.83 1.22
C ARG A 180 -8.62 -16.07 -0.09
N VAL A 181 -7.42 -15.72 -0.58
CA VAL A 181 -7.22 -14.98 -1.82
C VAL A 181 -6.20 -15.72 -2.69
N GLY A 182 -6.59 -16.05 -3.92
CA GLY A 182 -5.78 -16.80 -4.90
C GLY A 182 -4.59 -16.05 -5.50
N GLY A 183 -4.24 -14.88 -4.94
CA GLY A 183 -3.30 -13.92 -5.50
C GLY A 183 -4.02 -12.76 -6.18
N ILE A 184 -3.37 -11.61 -6.29
CA ILE A 184 -3.94 -10.40 -6.91
C ILE A 184 -2.89 -9.84 -7.87
N ASP A 185 -3.26 -9.72 -9.14
CA ASP A 185 -2.48 -8.99 -10.13
C ASP A 185 -3.13 -7.64 -10.41
N ILE A 186 -2.35 -6.57 -10.29
CA ILE A 186 -2.73 -5.21 -10.68
C ILE A 186 -1.91 -4.88 -11.92
N VAL A 187 -2.56 -4.76 -13.06
CA VAL A 187 -1.90 -4.49 -14.34
C VAL A 187 -2.01 -3.00 -14.65
N PHE A 188 -0.88 -2.38 -14.96
CA PHE A 188 -0.84 -0.97 -15.33
C PHE A 188 -1.13 -0.79 -16.81
N ALA A 189 -1.73 0.36 -17.15
CA ALA A 189 -1.81 0.81 -18.53
C ALA A 189 -0.42 1.28 -19.03
N ALA A 190 -0.34 1.62 -20.32
CA ALA A 190 0.88 2.17 -20.91
C ALA A 190 1.34 3.47 -20.19
N ASN A 191 0.40 4.35 -19.84
CA ASN A 191 0.62 5.46 -18.92
C ASN A 191 0.54 4.95 -17.47
N LYS A 192 1.64 4.39 -16.98
CA LYS A 192 1.71 3.77 -15.65
C LYS A 192 1.27 4.73 -14.54
N PRO A 193 0.69 4.22 -13.44
CA PRO A 193 0.38 5.03 -12.27
C PRO A 193 1.61 5.81 -11.78
N SER A 194 1.40 7.09 -11.52
CA SER A 194 2.35 7.96 -10.87
C SER A 194 1.60 8.86 -9.89
N MET A 195 2.35 9.49 -9.00
CA MET A 195 1.77 10.47 -8.09
C MET A 195 2.78 11.57 -7.80
N ASN A 196 2.26 12.74 -7.48
CA ASN A 196 3.05 13.89 -7.11
C ASN A 196 2.65 14.34 -5.70
N ILE A 197 3.62 14.42 -4.80
CA ILE A 197 3.42 14.91 -3.43
C ILE A 197 4.03 16.30 -3.34
N GLN A 198 3.22 17.30 -2.99
CA GLN A 198 3.64 18.68 -2.80
C GLN A 198 3.48 19.09 -1.34
N LEU A 199 4.56 19.61 -0.75
CA LEU A 199 4.63 20.12 0.60
C LEU A 199 4.96 21.61 0.56
N GLY A 200 4.40 22.40 1.50
CA GLY A 200 4.53 23.85 1.49
C GLY A 200 3.41 24.51 0.69
N ALA A 201 3.76 25.48 -0.15
CA ALA A 201 2.78 26.03 -1.10
C ALA A 201 2.29 24.92 -2.03
N ALA A 202 0.98 24.91 -2.33
CA ALA A 202 0.37 23.88 -3.16
C ALA A 202 -0.13 24.43 -4.52
N PRO A 203 0.75 24.91 -5.43
CA PRO A 203 0.35 25.28 -6.80
C PRO A 203 -0.52 24.24 -7.53
N GLN A 204 -0.33 22.94 -7.23
CA GLN A 204 -1.15 21.88 -7.82
C GLN A 204 -2.55 21.73 -7.19
N GLY A 205 -2.89 22.55 -6.20
CA GLY A 205 -4.18 22.61 -5.50
C GLY A 205 -4.37 21.58 -4.39
N HIS A 206 -3.60 20.47 -4.41
CA HIS A 206 -3.70 19.39 -3.44
C HIS A 206 -2.31 18.89 -3.01
N MET A 207 -2.19 18.32 -1.81
CA MET A 207 -0.92 17.76 -1.34
C MET A 207 -0.49 16.57 -2.20
N VAL A 208 -1.43 15.72 -2.63
CA VAL A 208 -1.15 14.56 -3.46
C VAL A 208 -2.03 14.59 -4.69
N MET A 209 -1.43 14.49 -5.87
CA MET A 209 -2.12 14.32 -7.14
C MET A 209 -1.72 12.99 -7.77
N PHE A 210 -2.68 12.23 -8.27
CA PHE A 210 -2.43 10.98 -8.97
C PHE A 210 -2.51 11.19 -10.49
N ASP A 211 -1.75 10.40 -11.24
CA ASP A 211 -1.78 10.35 -12.70
C ASP A 211 -1.53 8.91 -13.18
N GLY A 212 -1.58 8.71 -14.50
CA GLY A 212 -1.50 7.39 -15.11
C GLY A 212 -2.82 6.63 -15.03
N ALA A 213 -2.77 5.32 -15.26
CA ALA A 213 -3.95 4.47 -15.30
C ALA A 213 -3.67 3.01 -14.94
N ILE A 214 -4.71 2.35 -14.46
CA ILE A 214 -4.74 0.91 -14.18
C ILE A 214 -5.56 0.24 -15.28
N GLU A 215 -4.99 -0.77 -15.92
CA GLU A 215 -5.68 -1.58 -16.92
C GLU A 215 -6.71 -2.49 -16.24
N SER A 216 -6.26 -3.19 -15.20
CA SER A 216 -7.12 -4.10 -14.44
C SER A 216 -6.55 -4.47 -13.08
N ILE A 217 -7.44 -4.94 -12.22
CA ILE A 217 -7.13 -5.73 -11.02
C ILE A 217 -7.80 -7.08 -11.24
N CYS A 218 -7.00 -8.15 -11.29
CA CYS A 218 -7.51 -9.48 -11.59
C CYS A 218 -8.21 -9.57 -12.96
N GLY A 219 -7.68 -8.87 -13.98
CA GLY A 219 -8.34 -8.74 -15.29
C GLY A 219 -8.26 -9.95 -16.22
N THR A 220 -7.39 -10.91 -15.95
CA THR A 220 -7.18 -12.09 -16.80
C THR A 220 -8.24 -13.17 -16.53
N GLY A 221 -8.63 -13.92 -17.55
CA GLY A 221 -9.59 -15.02 -17.41
C GLY A 221 -10.90 -14.59 -16.72
N THR A 222 -11.33 -15.39 -15.72
CA THR A 222 -12.53 -15.15 -14.90
C THR A 222 -12.28 -14.22 -13.72
N GLY A 223 -11.03 -13.93 -13.36
CA GLY A 223 -10.66 -13.14 -12.20
C GLY A 223 -9.75 -13.88 -11.22
N CYS A 224 -9.47 -13.24 -10.08
CA CYS A 224 -8.76 -13.87 -8.98
C CYS A 224 -9.78 -14.46 -8.00
N ASN A 225 -9.60 -15.72 -7.63
CA ASN A 225 -10.50 -16.35 -6.68
C ASN A 225 -10.36 -15.75 -5.28
N ILE A 226 -11.50 -15.41 -4.67
CA ILE A 226 -11.63 -14.97 -3.29
C ILE A 226 -12.69 -15.84 -2.63
N MET A 227 -12.41 -16.33 -1.43
CA MET A 227 -13.33 -17.16 -0.66
C MET A 227 -13.44 -16.67 0.78
N LEU A 228 -14.66 -16.40 1.24
CA LEU A 228 -15.00 -16.34 2.65
C LEU A 228 -15.05 -17.76 3.18
N VAL A 229 -14.09 -18.13 4.02
CA VAL A 229 -13.92 -19.49 4.52
C VAL A 229 -14.81 -19.68 5.74
N SER A 230 -15.69 -20.67 5.69
CA SER A 230 -16.56 -21.06 6.81
C SER A 230 -15.95 -22.20 7.62
N ASP A 231 -15.45 -23.23 6.92
CA ASP A 231 -14.72 -24.36 7.48
C ASP A 231 -13.97 -25.08 6.34
N TYR A 232 -13.61 -26.33 6.55
CA TYR A 232 -13.02 -27.23 5.56
C TYR A 232 -13.86 -28.50 5.41
N ALA A 233 -13.65 -29.24 4.32
CA ALA A 233 -14.41 -30.45 4.00
C ALA A 233 -14.37 -31.49 5.14
N THR A 234 -13.25 -31.56 5.87
CA THR A 234 -13.22 -32.16 7.20
C THR A 234 -13.21 -31.04 8.24
N PRO A 235 -14.20 -30.96 9.14
CA PRO A 235 -14.33 -29.86 10.09
C PRO A 235 -13.04 -29.56 10.86
N GLY A 236 -12.60 -28.30 10.83
CA GLY A 236 -11.39 -27.83 11.49
C GLY A 236 -10.07 -28.30 10.89
N ASN A 237 -10.06 -29.09 9.80
CA ASN A 237 -8.84 -29.58 9.18
C ASN A 237 -8.48 -28.77 7.93
N SER A 238 -7.57 -27.81 8.11
CA SER A 238 -7.12 -26.90 7.05
C SER A 238 -6.35 -27.55 5.91
N THR A 239 -6.00 -28.85 6.00
CA THR A 239 -5.38 -29.60 4.90
C THR A 239 -6.41 -30.12 3.88
N THR A 240 -7.70 -29.99 4.17
CA THR A 240 -8.78 -30.40 3.27
C THR A 240 -9.33 -29.19 2.53
N ALA A 241 -10.14 -29.43 1.48
CA ALA A 241 -10.67 -28.34 0.66
C ALA A 241 -11.46 -27.34 1.53
N PRO A 242 -11.20 -26.03 1.39
CA PRO A 242 -11.97 -25.02 2.13
C PRO A 242 -13.42 -24.99 1.62
N VAL A 243 -14.33 -24.69 2.52
CA VAL A 243 -15.77 -24.61 2.28
C VAL A 243 -16.24 -23.23 2.68
N GLY A 244 -17.01 -22.57 1.82
CA GLY A 244 -17.55 -21.25 2.12
C GLY A 244 -18.12 -20.56 0.90
N ALA A 245 -18.18 -19.23 0.92
CA ALA A 245 -18.67 -18.45 -0.21
C ALA A 245 -17.49 -17.98 -1.06
N SER A 246 -17.42 -18.40 -2.33
CA SER A 246 -16.34 -18.04 -3.24
C SER A 246 -16.83 -17.34 -4.49
N PHE A 247 -15.98 -16.52 -5.07
CA PHE A 247 -16.18 -15.86 -6.36
C PHE A 247 -14.82 -15.48 -6.95
N ASP A 248 -14.78 -15.28 -8.27
CA ASP A 248 -13.63 -14.73 -8.96
C ASP A 248 -13.83 -13.22 -9.11
N PHE A 249 -13.04 -12.44 -8.38
CA PHE A 249 -13.06 -10.99 -8.44
C PHE A 249 -12.34 -10.50 -9.70
N LYS A 250 -12.96 -9.57 -10.42
CA LYS A 250 -12.37 -8.94 -11.61
C LYS A 250 -12.79 -7.48 -11.69
N LEU A 251 -11.81 -6.60 -11.83
CA LEU A 251 -12.01 -5.18 -12.11
C LEU A 251 -11.20 -4.80 -13.35
N THR A 252 -11.85 -4.23 -14.35
CA THR A 252 -11.18 -3.80 -15.59
C THR A 252 -11.61 -2.39 -15.99
N GLY A 253 -10.81 -1.76 -16.82
CA GLY A 253 -11.28 -0.64 -17.64
C GLY A 253 -12.53 -1.02 -18.46
N ASN A 254 -13.31 -0.03 -18.90
CA ASN A 254 -14.52 -0.24 -19.69
C ASN A 254 -14.26 -0.06 -21.19
N ASN A 255 -14.78 -0.96 -22.02
CA ASN A 255 -14.66 -0.92 -23.49
C ASN A 255 -13.21 -0.78 -23.99
N GLY A 256 -12.26 -1.46 -23.33
CA GLY A 256 -10.84 -1.40 -23.68
C GLY A 256 -10.13 -0.10 -23.28
N ASN A 257 -10.78 0.77 -22.50
CA ASN A 257 -10.16 1.98 -21.97
C ASN A 257 -9.74 1.75 -20.52
N PRO A 258 -8.46 1.94 -20.16
CA PRO A 258 -7.99 1.81 -18.79
C PRO A 258 -8.69 2.77 -17.81
N PHE A 259 -8.68 2.43 -16.54
CA PHE A 259 -9.16 3.31 -15.48
C PHE A 259 -8.09 4.35 -15.13
N GLY A 260 -8.28 5.59 -15.59
CA GLY A 260 -7.38 6.70 -15.33
C GLY A 260 -7.45 7.20 -13.89
N LEU A 261 -6.28 7.53 -13.34
CA LEU A 261 -6.09 8.08 -12.00
C LEU A 261 -5.95 9.60 -12.02
N LYS A 262 -5.88 10.22 -13.19
CA LYS A 262 -5.82 11.68 -13.33
C LYS A 262 -7.05 12.33 -12.70
N GLY A 263 -6.80 13.33 -11.85
CA GLY A 263 -7.84 14.06 -11.12
C GLY A 263 -8.22 13.42 -9.79
N PHE A 264 -7.72 12.22 -9.47
CA PHE A 264 -7.72 11.76 -8.09
C PHE A 264 -6.68 12.55 -7.29
N TYR A 265 -7.00 12.83 -6.03
CA TYR A 265 -6.15 13.58 -5.13
C TYR A 265 -6.28 13.09 -3.69
N ALA A 266 -5.26 13.39 -2.90
CA ALA A 266 -5.33 13.24 -1.45
C ALA A 266 -4.65 14.43 -0.75
N GLY A 267 -4.93 14.62 0.54
CA GLY A 267 -4.18 15.59 1.32
C GLY A 267 -4.73 15.78 2.72
N ILE A 268 -3.95 16.49 3.53
CA ILE A 268 -4.35 16.93 4.86
C ILE A 268 -5.03 18.30 4.74
N TYR A 269 -6.22 18.41 5.31
CA TYR A 269 -7.01 19.64 5.30
C TYR A 269 -7.22 20.12 6.72
N GLY A 270 -6.98 21.41 6.93
CA GLY A 270 -7.22 22.05 8.21
C GLY A 270 -8.72 22.12 8.56
N PRO A 271 -9.02 22.38 9.84
CA PRO A 271 -10.38 22.64 10.28
C PRO A 271 -10.97 23.85 9.54
N THR A 272 -12.18 23.71 9.01
CA THR A 272 -12.89 24.79 8.30
C THR A 272 -13.94 25.49 9.18
N SER A 273 -14.23 24.92 10.35
CA SER A 273 -15.19 25.43 11.34
C SER A 273 -14.90 24.85 12.73
N SER A 274 -15.57 25.33 13.77
CA SER A 274 -15.43 24.78 15.13
C SER A 274 -15.82 23.29 15.25
N THR A 275 -16.70 22.83 14.36
CA THR A 275 -17.19 21.44 14.27
C THR A 275 -16.42 20.57 13.29
N ASP A 276 -15.77 21.18 12.29
CA ASP A 276 -14.89 20.47 11.36
C ASP A 276 -13.47 20.46 11.93
N LYS A 277 -12.99 19.30 12.43
CA LYS A 277 -11.64 19.15 13.00
C LYS A 277 -10.51 18.99 11.96
N GLY A 278 -10.78 19.23 10.68
CA GLY A 278 -9.87 18.88 9.61
C GLY A 278 -9.80 17.37 9.41
N GLY A 279 -8.86 16.92 8.58
CA GLY A 279 -8.63 15.50 8.35
C GLY A 279 -7.91 15.19 7.05
N VAL A 280 -7.69 13.91 6.81
CA VAL A 280 -7.19 13.44 5.51
C VAL A 280 -8.37 13.27 4.56
N ILE A 281 -8.25 13.87 3.38
CA ILE A 281 -9.24 13.74 2.31
C ILE A 281 -8.64 12.94 1.17
N PHE A 282 -9.42 12.03 0.62
CA PHE A 282 -9.19 11.38 -0.67
C PHE A 282 -10.37 11.69 -1.59
N GLY A 283 -10.12 12.08 -2.84
CA GLY A 283 -11.20 12.41 -3.74
C GLY A 283 -10.83 12.34 -5.21
N ASN A 284 -11.82 12.62 -6.05
CA ASN A 284 -11.67 12.78 -7.50
C ASN A 284 -12.44 14.02 -7.96
N THR A 285 -11.80 14.85 -8.77
CA THR A 285 -12.45 16.00 -9.40
C THR A 285 -13.29 15.54 -10.61
N GLY A 286 -14.57 15.87 -10.62
CA GLY A 286 -15.47 15.56 -11.74
C GLY A 286 -15.96 14.12 -11.72
N THR A 287 -15.84 13.43 -12.86
CA THR A 287 -16.31 12.06 -13.07
C THR A 287 -15.12 11.15 -13.32
N SER A 288 -15.01 10.05 -12.56
CA SER A 288 -14.00 9.04 -12.82
C SER A 288 -14.16 8.42 -14.20
N ASN A 289 -13.10 7.81 -14.74
CA ASN A 289 -13.27 6.93 -15.88
C ASN A 289 -14.22 5.78 -15.54
N LYS A 290 -14.82 5.22 -16.59
CA LYS A 290 -15.70 4.06 -16.46
C LYS A 290 -14.89 2.81 -16.19
N PHE A 291 -15.43 1.91 -15.38
CA PHE A 291 -14.86 0.61 -15.10
C PHE A 291 -15.93 -0.47 -15.08
N ASP A 292 -15.50 -1.71 -15.23
CA ASP A 292 -16.32 -2.90 -15.05
C ASP A 292 -15.86 -3.61 -13.78
N LEU A 293 -16.82 -4.01 -12.95
CA LEU A 293 -16.58 -4.77 -11.73
C LEU A 293 -17.44 -6.03 -11.77
N GLN A 294 -16.81 -7.19 -11.63
CA GLN A 294 -17.45 -8.49 -11.76
C GLN A 294 -17.01 -9.41 -10.61
N LEU A 295 -17.99 -10.14 -10.10
CA LEU A 295 -17.84 -11.33 -9.28
C LEU A 295 -18.31 -12.49 -10.15
N ASN A 296 -17.36 -13.21 -10.74
CA ASN A 296 -17.65 -14.34 -11.61
C ASN A 296 -17.70 -15.63 -10.79
N ASN A 297 -18.41 -16.65 -11.28
CA ASN A 297 -18.44 -17.98 -10.68
C ASN A 297 -18.83 -17.98 -9.19
N VAL A 298 -19.82 -17.17 -8.80
CA VAL A 298 -20.25 -17.08 -7.41
C VAL A 298 -20.77 -18.44 -6.96
N LEU A 299 -20.20 -19.00 -5.89
CA LEU A 299 -20.53 -20.33 -5.37
C LEU A 299 -20.64 -20.26 -3.85
N LEU A 300 -21.65 -20.94 -3.29
CA LEU A 300 -21.83 -21.08 -1.85
C LEU A 300 -21.66 -22.55 -1.46
N GLY A 301 -20.62 -22.88 -0.70
CA GLY A 301 -20.27 -24.25 -0.31
C GLY A 301 -19.31 -24.92 -1.28
N THR A 302 -19.30 -26.25 -1.27
CA THR A 302 -18.35 -27.05 -2.07
C THR A 302 -18.94 -27.37 -3.44
N ASN A 303 -18.20 -27.08 -4.51
CA ASN A 303 -18.66 -27.37 -5.88
C ASN A 303 -18.89 -28.86 -6.10
N GLY A 304 -20.01 -29.22 -6.73
CA GLY A 304 -20.36 -30.60 -7.03
C GLY A 304 -20.90 -31.42 -5.85
N ASP A 305 -20.85 -30.88 -4.63
CA ASP A 305 -21.36 -31.54 -3.44
C ASP A 305 -22.89 -31.69 -3.50
N ARG A 306 -23.40 -32.79 -2.95
CA ARG A 306 -24.81 -33.19 -3.06
C ARG A 306 -25.28 -33.73 -1.72
N GLN A 307 -26.39 -33.18 -1.23
CA GLN A 307 -27.10 -33.79 -0.12
C GLN A 307 -28.20 -34.72 -0.67
N ALA A 308 -28.08 -36.01 -0.37
CA ALA A 308 -29.08 -37.00 -0.76
C ALA A 308 -30.46 -36.60 -0.21
N SER A 309 -31.49 -36.65 -1.07
CA SER A 309 -32.88 -36.33 -0.75
C SER A 309 -33.19 -34.85 -0.43
N ALA A 310 -32.21 -33.95 -0.54
CA ALA A 310 -32.44 -32.51 -0.52
C ALA A 310 -32.30 -31.95 -1.95
N PHE A 311 -33.13 -30.96 -2.31
CA PHE A 311 -33.13 -30.30 -3.63
C PHE A 311 -33.06 -31.27 -4.82
N ASN A 312 -33.74 -32.43 -4.74
CA ASN A 312 -33.74 -33.46 -5.78
C ASN A 312 -32.33 -33.92 -6.22
N ASN A 313 -31.38 -34.03 -5.28
CA ASN A 313 -29.98 -34.43 -5.54
C ASN A 313 -29.23 -33.50 -6.52
N LEU A 314 -29.69 -32.26 -6.68
CA LEU A 314 -29.02 -31.26 -7.49
C LEU A 314 -27.65 -30.95 -6.87
N PRO A 315 -26.54 -31.08 -7.63
CA PRO A 315 -25.24 -30.69 -7.14
C PRO A 315 -25.18 -29.19 -6.90
N ASN A 316 -24.45 -28.80 -5.86
CA ASN A 316 -24.05 -27.42 -5.68
C ASN A 316 -23.19 -26.98 -6.87
N ALA A 317 -23.46 -25.79 -7.39
CA ALA A 317 -22.78 -25.21 -8.54
C ALA A 317 -22.81 -23.68 -8.46
N SER A 318 -22.04 -23.03 -9.34
CA SER A 318 -22.05 -21.57 -9.44
C SER A 318 -23.48 -21.05 -9.67
N ILE A 319 -23.88 -20.03 -8.92
CA ILE A 319 -25.13 -19.28 -9.12
C ILE A 319 -25.00 -18.21 -10.22
N GLY A 320 -23.84 -18.12 -10.87
CA GLY A 320 -23.58 -17.24 -12.00
C GLY A 320 -22.61 -16.11 -11.67
N ASN A 321 -22.73 -15.04 -12.47
CA ASN A 321 -21.87 -13.87 -12.39
C ASN A 321 -22.69 -12.65 -11.98
N ILE A 322 -22.15 -11.81 -11.09
CA ILE A 322 -22.80 -10.61 -10.59
C ILE A 322 -21.84 -9.44 -10.80
N GLY A 323 -22.30 -8.31 -11.31
CA GLY A 323 -21.42 -7.18 -11.53
C GLY A 323 -22.09 -5.94 -12.08
N MET A 324 -21.26 -4.94 -12.34
CA MET A 324 -21.61 -3.69 -12.99
C MET A 324 -20.66 -3.44 -14.17
N THR A 325 -21.20 -2.89 -15.25
CA THR A 325 -20.46 -2.58 -16.47
C THR A 325 -20.60 -1.10 -16.78
N GLY A 326 -19.49 -0.43 -17.05
CA GLY A 326 -19.44 0.99 -17.39
C GLY A 326 -19.79 1.91 -16.22
N ALA A 327 -19.56 1.46 -14.99
CA ALA A 327 -19.79 2.25 -13.78
C ALA A 327 -18.75 3.38 -13.67
N SER A 328 -19.16 4.53 -13.16
CA SER A 328 -18.27 5.65 -12.84
C SER A 328 -18.74 6.36 -11.59
N VAL A 329 -17.84 7.06 -10.92
CA VAL A 329 -18.16 7.82 -9.71
C VAL A 329 -18.01 9.31 -9.99
N THR A 330 -19.03 10.08 -9.67
CA THR A 330 -19.00 11.55 -9.73
C THR A 330 -18.80 12.12 -8.34
N ASN A 331 -17.98 13.17 -8.20
CA ASN A 331 -17.77 13.88 -6.94
C ASN A 331 -17.32 12.98 -5.78
N LEU A 332 -16.44 12.00 -6.07
CA LEU A 332 -15.88 11.17 -5.01
C LEU A 332 -15.11 12.05 -4.03
N LYS A 333 -15.51 12.02 -2.76
CA LYS A 333 -14.79 12.66 -1.66
C LYS A 333 -15.03 11.88 -0.38
N MET A 334 -13.96 11.30 0.16
CA MET A 334 -13.92 10.67 1.46
C MET A 334 -13.06 11.52 2.39
N LYS A 335 -13.51 11.70 3.63
CA LYS A 335 -12.75 12.38 4.68
C LYS A 335 -12.62 11.49 5.90
N VAL A 336 -11.40 11.33 6.38
CA VAL A 336 -11.08 10.69 7.66
C VAL A 336 -10.67 11.78 8.65
N SER A 337 -11.40 11.90 9.75
CA SER A 337 -11.19 12.92 10.79
C SER A 337 -10.91 12.24 12.14
N GLY A 338 -10.27 12.95 13.07
CA GLY A 338 -10.01 12.44 14.43
C GLY A 338 -8.76 11.57 14.56
N MET A 339 -7.81 11.71 13.63
CA MET A 339 -6.46 11.16 13.76
C MET A 339 -5.56 12.08 14.60
#